data_AF-A0A9X8VM17-F1
#
_entry.id   AF-A0A9X8VM17-F1
#
_cell.length_a   1.000
_cell.length_b   1.000
_cell.length_c   1.000
_cell.angle_alpha   90.00
_cell.angle_beta   90.00
_cell.angle_gamma   90.00
#
_symmetry.space_group_name_H-M   'P 1'
#
loop_
_entity.id
_entity.type
_entity.pdbx_description
1 polymer ?
#
loop_
_entity_poly.entity_id
_entity_poly.type
_entity_poly.pdbx_seq_one_letter_code
_entity_poly.pdbx_strand_id
1 'polypeptide(L)'
;QPFLAPLLANPRLQIVLCGAGSSAFAGRALAPWLRERTGRDVVAYGTTDIVANPLQYLDPDRPTLLVSFARSGNSPESVATVELADQLLPESYHLMLVCNPDSRLAQYAHQRGNVCSLVMPQG
;
A
#
# COMPACT_ATOMS: atom_id res chain seq x y z
N GLN A 1 -13.27 -10.52 2.91
CA GLN A 1 -13.16 -9.33 3.79
C GLN A 1 -13.96 -8.19 3.16
N PRO A 2 -14.80 -7.47 3.92
CA PRO A 2 -15.69 -6.43 3.38
C PRO A 2 -14.96 -5.23 2.78
N PHE A 3 -13.72 -4.94 3.23
CA PHE A 3 -12.93 -3.79 2.74
C PHE A 3 -12.51 -3.91 1.27
N LEU A 4 -11.93 -5.04 0.87
CA LEU A 4 -11.36 -5.19 -0.49
C LEU A 4 -12.40 -5.41 -1.57
N ALA A 5 -13.54 -6.03 -1.25
CA ALA A 5 -14.55 -6.38 -2.24
C ALA A 5 -15.04 -5.20 -3.10
N PRO A 6 -15.44 -4.04 -2.55
CA PRO A 6 -15.86 -2.89 -3.36
C PRO A 6 -14.69 -2.27 -4.14
N LEU A 7 -13.47 -2.24 -3.58
CA LEU A 7 -12.30 -1.72 -4.27
C LEU A 7 -11.97 -2.58 -5.49
N LEU A 8 -11.95 -3.89 -5.29
CA LEU A 8 -11.76 -4.85 -6.36
C LEU A 8 -12.96 -4.90 -7.30
N ALA A 9 -14.13 -4.35 -7.02
CA ALA A 9 -15.17 -4.23 -8.05
C ALA A 9 -14.85 -3.12 -9.07
N ASN A 10 -13.98 -2.18 -8.74
CA ASN A 10 -13.63 -1.04 -9.59
C ASN A 10 -12.53 -1.40 -10.61
N PRO A 11 -12.81 -1.40 -11.93
CA PRO A 11 -11.81 -1.74 -12.95
C PRO A 11 -10.74 -0.65 -13.14
N ARG A 12 -10.99 0.59 -12.68
CA ARG A 12 -10.01 1.69 -12.73
C ARG A 12 -8.98 1.63 -11.60
N LEU A 13 -9.22 0.81 -10.57
CA LEU A 13 -8.35 0.71 -9.39
C LEU A 13 -6.94 0.28 -9.79
N GLN A 14 -5.94 1.09 -9.43
CA GLN A 14 -4.55 0.67 -9.41
C GLN A 14 -4.21 0.06 -8.06
N ILE A 15 -3.49 -1.06 -8.05
CA ILE A 15 -2.93 -1.67 -6.85
C ILE A 15 -1.42 -1.43 -6.84
N VAL A 16 -0.94 -0.66 -5.86
CA VAL A 16 0.47 -0.33 -5.69
C VAL A 16 1.03 -1.12 -4.52
N LEU A 17 1.85 -2.13 -4.81
CA LEU A 17 2.59 -2.89 -3.81
C LEU A 17 3.85 -2.10 -3.40
N CYS A 18 3.98 -1.73 -2.13
CA CYS A 18 5.07 -0.89 -1.67
C CYS A 18 5.72 -1.37 -0.36
N GLY A 19 6.99 -1.03 -0.20
CA GLY A 19 7.76 -1.27 1.02
C GLY A 19 9.18 -0.75 0.88
N ALA A 20 9.92 -0.74 1.99
CA ALA A 20 11.33 -0.33 2.02
C ALA A 20 12.26 -1.56 2.03
N GLY A 21 13.39 -1.46 1.32
CA GLY A 21 14.44 -2.49 1.31
C GLY A 21 13.91 -3.86 0.87
N SER A 22 14.13 -4.89 1.69
CA SER A 22 13.66 -6.25 1.39
C SER A 22 12.15 -6.36 1.21
N SER A 23 11.38 -5.48 1.84
CA SER A 23 9.92 -5.45 1.69
C SER A 23 9.50 -5.03 0.27
N ALA A 24 10.31 -4.22 -0.43
CA ALA A 24 10.07 -3.86 -1.82
C ALA A 24 10.20 -5.09 -2.75
N PHE A 25 11.09 -6.03 -2.42
CA PHE A 25 11.25 -7.26 -3.20
C PHE A 25 10.03 -8.16 -3.13
N ALA A 26 9.32 -8.21 -2.00
CA ALA A 26 8.06 -8.94 -1.89
C ALA A 26 7.03 -8.42 -2.90
N GLY A 27 6.84 -7.09 -2.97
CA GLY A 27 5.97 -6.48 -3.96
C GLY A 27 6.38 -6.79 -5.39
N ARG A 28 7.67 -6.66 -5.72
CA ARG A 28 8.19 -6.93 -7.07
C ARG A 28 8.01 -8.40 -7.49
N ALA A 29 8.15 -9.33 -6.56
CA ALA A 29 7.92 -10.76 -6.82
C ALA A 29 6.43 -11.08 -7.03
N LEU A 30 5.54 -10.44 -6.26
CA LEU A 30 4.10 -10.72 -6.28
C LEU A 30 3.35 -10.02 -7.43
N ALA A 31 3.77 -8.81 -7.83
CA ALA A 31 3.03 -8.01 -8.81
C ALA A 31 2.77 -8.74 -10.14
N PRO A 32 3.76 -9.39 -10.80
CA PRO A 32 3.50 -10.11 -12.06
C PRO A 32 2.48 -11.24 -11.91
N TRP A 33 2.62 -12.04 -10.84
CA TRP A 33 1.72 -13.16 -10.57
C TRP A 33 0.30 -12.68 -10.26
N LEU A 34 0.15 -11.59 -9.49
CA LEU A 34 -1.15 -10.99 -9.21
C LEU A 34 -1.81 -10.43 -10.46
N ARG A 35 -1.06 -9.74 -11.33
CA ARG A 35 -1.57 -9.26 -12.62
C ARG A 35 -2.10 -10.42 -13.47
N GLU A 36 -1.32 -11.48 -13.62
CA GLU A 36 -1.71 -12.67 -14.39
C GLU A 36 -2.96 -13.34 -13.82
N ARG A 37 -3.03 -13.52 -12.50
CA ARG A 37 -4.14 -14.22 -11.85
C ARG A 37 -5.43 -13.43 -11.74
N THR A 38 -5.35 -12.10 -11.67
CA THR A 38 -6.50 -11.25 -11.36
C THR A 38 -6.93 -10.34 -12.51
N GLY A 39 -6.08 -10.18 -13.53
CA GLY A 39 -6.30 -9.23 -14.64
C GLY A 39 -6.28 -7.77 -14.22
N ARG A 40 -5.78 -7.44 -13.01
CA ARG A 40 -5.75 -6.07 -12.48
C ARG A 40 -4.47 -5.34 -12.80
N ASP A 41 -4.55 -4.01 -12.74
CA ASP A 41 -3.37 -3.16 -12.77
C ASP A 41 -2.67 -3.22 -11.40
N VAL A 42 -1.63 -4.06 -11.31
CA VAL A 42 -0.81 -4.23 -10.12
C VAL A 42 0.62 -3.86 -10.43
N VAL A 43 1.14 -2.85 -9.73
CA VAL A 43 2.51 -2.36 -9.85
C VAL A 43 3.24 -2.48 -8.52
N ALA A 44 4.57 -2.45 -8.54
CA ALA A 44 5.38 -2.53 -7.34
C ALA A 44 6.46 -1.47 -7.34
N TYR A 45 6.44 -0.60 -6.33
CA TYR A 45 7.37 0.53 -6.19
C TYR A 45 8.00 0.57 -4.81
N GLY A 46 9.25 1.01 -4.71
CA GLY A 46 9.89 1.23 -3.43
C GLY A 46 9.28 2.46 -2.75
N THR A 47 9.09 2.42 -1.42
CA THR A 47 8.67 3.61 -0.67
C THR A 47 9.68 4.75 -0.81
N THR A 48 10.96 4.43 -0.98
CA THR A 48 12.03 5.39 -1.26
C THR A 48 11.84 6.12 -2.59
N ASP A 49 11.33 5.43 -3.61
CA ASP A 49 11.10 5.99 -4.94
C ASP A 49 9.89 6.92 -4.91
N ILE A 50 8.80 6.45 -4.27
CA ILE A 50 7.56 7.21 -4.10
C ILE A 50 7.82 8.49 -3.31
N VAL A 51 8.49 8.43 -2.15
CA VAL A 51 8.75 9.61 -1.33
C VAL A 51 9.62 10.63 -2.06
N ALA A 52 10.57 10.18 -2.89
CA ALA A 52 11.44 11.07 -3.64
C ALA A 52 10.70 11.83 -4.76
N ASN A 53 9.79 11.17 -5.48
CA ASN A 53 9.08 11.76 -6.63
C ASN A 53 7.65 11.22 -6.74
N PRO A 54 6.72 11.59 -5.83
CA PRO A 54 5.45 10.87 -5.68
C PRO A 54 4.57 10.89 -6.92
N LEU A 55 4.52 12.00 -7.66
CA LEU A 55 3.71 12.14 -8.87
C LEU A 55 4.21 11.31 -10.07
N GLN A 56 5.41 10.72 -10.00
CA GLN A 56 5.86 9.76 -11.01
C GLN A 56 5.31 8.35 -10.76
N TYR A 57 4.82 8.07 -9.55
CA TYR A 57 4.40 6.74 -9.11
C TYR A 57 2.93 6.70 -8.66
N LEU A 58 2.37 7.83 -8.27
CA LEU A 58 1.00 8.00 -7.80
C LEU A 58 0.27 8.92 -8.76
N ASP A 59 -0.82 8.42 -9.35
CA ASP A 59 -1.63 9.12 -10.34
C ASP A 59 -2.92 9.65 -9.68
N PRO A 60 -3.08 10.99 -9.51
CA PRO A 60 -4.27 11.58 -8.89
C PRO A 60 -5.59 11.31 -9.62
N ASP A 61 -5.54 10.96 -10.92
CA ASP A 61 -6.75 10.70 -11.71
C ASP A 61 -7.27 9.26 -11.52
N ARG A 62 -6.59 8.45 -10.70
CA ARG A 62 -6.88 7.03 -10.53
C ARG A 62 -7.14 6.65 -9.06
N PRO A 63 -8.23 5.91 -8.78
CA PRO A 63 -8.40 5.31 -7.47
C PRO A 63 -7.27 4.31 -7.23
N THR A 64 -6.63 4.41 -6.06
CA THR A 64 -5.40 3.68 -5.78
C THR A 64 -5.49 2.96 -4.44
N LEU A 65 -5.18 1.66 -4.46
CA LEU A 65 -4.97 0.85 -3.27
C LEU A 65 -3.46 0.67 -3.06
N LEU A 66 -2.92 1.26 -1.99
CA LEU A 66 -1.56 1.01 -1.54
C LEU A 66 -1.53 -0.22 -0.64
N VAL A 67 -0.71 -1.22 -0.99
CA VAL A 67 -0.45 -2.39 -0.17
C VAL A 67 0.94 -2.28 0.42
N SER A 68 1.02 -1.87 1.68
CA SER A 68 2.28 -1.59 2.37
C SER A 68 2.79 -2.81 3.13
N PHE A 69 3.92 -3.35 2.70
CA PHE A 69 4.67 -4.39 3.41
C PHE A 69 5.66 -3.74 4.38
N ALA A 70 5.44 -3.90 5.68
CA ALA A 70 6.31 -3.29 6.69
C ALA A 70 6.56 -4.20 7.90
N ARG A 71 7.81 -4.64 8.06
CA ARG A 71 8.22 -5.45 9.23
C ARG A 71 8.10 -4.68 10.54
N SER A 72 8.77 -3.53 10.66
CA SER A 72 8.71 -2.71 11.89
C SER A 72 7.56 -1.72 11.91
N GLY A 73 7.01 -1.38 10.73
CA GLY A 73 5.99 -0.33 10.55
C GLY A 73 6.43 1.09 10.93
N ASN A 74 7.72 1.30 11.21
CA ASN A 74 8.28 2.56 11.74
C ASN A 74 9.28 3.23 10.78
N SER A 75 9.47 2.69 9.56
CA SER A 75 10.31 3.34 8.55
C SER A 75 9.70 4.71 8.20
N PRO A 76 10.49 5.80 8.26
CA PRO A 76 10.01 7.13 7.88
C PRO A 76 9.42 7.16 6.47
N GLU A 77 10.04 6.46 5.53
CA GLU A 77 9.61 6.39 4.13
C GLU A 77 8.27 5.66 3.98
N SER A 78 8.04 4.62 4.80
CA SER A 78 6.78 3.88 4.76
C SER A 78 5.61 4.72 5.27
N VAL A 79 5.82 5.49 6.35
CA VAL A 79 4.81 6.41 6.88
C VAL A 79 4.57 7.57 5.91
N ALA A 80 5.65 8.19 5.41
CA ALA A 80 5.56 9.29 4.46
C ALA A 80 4.86 8.90 3.15
N THR A 81 5.05 7.66 2.67
CA THR A 81 4.37 7.16 1.46
C THR A 81 2.85 7.19 1.62
N VAL A 82 2.34 6.73 2.77
CA VAL A 82 0.90 6.70 3.06
C VAL A 82 0.35 8.12 3.22
N GLU A 83 1.09 8.99 3.92
CA GLU A 83 0.72 10.40 4.08
C GLU A 83 0.68 11.16 2.75
N LEU A 84 1.67 10.95 1.88
CA LEU A 84 1.71 11.55 0.54
C LEU A 84 0.56 11.04 -0.33
N ALA A 85 0.24 9.75 -0.25
CA ALA A 85 -0.89 9.21 -0.99
C ALA A 85 -2.22 9.82 -0.54
N ASP A 86 -2.45 9.99 0.76
CA ASP A 86 -3.65 10.67 1.28
C ASP A 86 -3.70 12.15 0.87
N GLN A 87 -2.56 12.81 0.74
CA GLN A 87 -2.50 14.23 0.32
C GLN A 87 -2.70 14.42 -1.18
N LEU A 88 -2.20 13.50 -2.01
CA LEU A 88 -2.13 13.66 -3.47
C LEU A 88 -3.25 12.95 -4.21
N LEU A 89 -3.81 11.87 -3.64
CA LEU A 89 -4.80 11.03 -4.30
C LEU A 89 -6.19 11.26 -3.68
N PRO A 90 -7.15 11.79 -4.47
CA PRO A 90 -8.53 11.97 -4.00
C PRO A 90 -9.21 10.67 -3.54
N GLU A 91 -8.85 9.55 -4.18
CA GLU A 91 -9.36 8.21 -3.87
C GLU A 91 -8.22 7.26 -3.47
N SER A 92 -7.68 7.45 -2.27
CA SER A 92 -6.64 6.61 -1.69
C SER A 92 -7.20 5.60 -0.68
N TYR A 93 -6.77 4.35 -0.84
CA TYR A 93 -7.07 3.23 0.07
C TYR A 93 -5.77 2.55 0.49
N HIS A 94 -5.73 2.02 1.70
CA HIS A 94 -4.51 1.44 2.27
C HIS A 94 -4.76 0.07 2.86
N LEU A 95 -4.01 -0.93 2.41
CA LEU A 95 -3.89 -2.23 3.05
C LEU A 95 -2.49 -2.35 3.66
N MET A 96 -2.42 -2.36 4.98
CA MET A 96 -1.15 -2.38 5.71
C MET A 96 -0.90 -3.79 6.25
N LEU A 97 0.20 -4.41 5.82
CA LEU A 97 0.66 -5.71 6.30
C LEU A 97 1.84 -5.46 7.25
N VAL A 98 1.55 -5.43 8.55
CA VAL A 98 2.49 -5.02 9.60
C VAL A 98 2.77 -6.17 10.57
N CYS A 99 4.02 -6.34 11.00
CA CYS A 99 4.35 -7.33 12.05
C CYS A 99 4.31 -6.71 13.47
N ASN A 100 4.40 -5.38 13.58
CA ASN A 100 4.40 -4.67 14.86
C ASN A 100 3.07 -3.89 15.05
N PRO A 101 2.19 -4.31 15.97
CA PRO A 101 0.92 -3.62 16.24
C PRO A 101 1.10 -2.23 16.86
N ASP A 102 2.24 -1.95 17.49
CA ASP A 102 2.53 -0.64 18.11
C ASP A 102 3.27 0.31 17.15
N SER A 103 3.36 -0.05 15.87
CA SER A 103 4.06 0.75 14.87
C SER A 103 3.31 2.00 14.44
N ARG A 104 4.02 2.99 13.90
CA ARG A 104 3.44 4.21 13.34
C ARG A 104 2.42 3.91 12.24
N LEU A 105 2.69 2.95 11.37
CA LEU A 105 1.71 2.51 10.37
C LEU A 105 0.46 1.88 11.00
N ALA A 106 0.63 1.03 12.03
CA ALA A 106 -0.51 0.46 12.73
C ALA A 106 -1.34 1.53 13.44
N GLN A 107 -0.70 2.53 14.05
CA GLN A 107 -1.37 3.69 14.64
C GLN A 107 -2.05 4.56 13.59
N TYR A 108 -1.44 4.74 12.42
CA TYR A 108 -2.02 5.49 11.30
C TYR A 108 -3.36 4.91 10.86
N ALA A 109 -3.49 3.57 10.88
CA ALA A 109 -4.72 2.87 10.53
C ALA A 109 -5.88 3.09 11.52
N HIS A 110 -5.61 3.61 12.72
CA HIS A 110 -6.64 3.78 13.74
C HIS A 110 -7.69 4.81 13.30
N GLN A 111 -8.97 4.45 13.40
CA GLN A 111 -10.14 5.31 13.10
C GLN A 111 -10.23 5.84 11.66
N ARG A 112 -9.56 5.21 10.68
CA ARG A 112 -9.66 5.60 9.27
C ARG A 112 -10.49 4.60 8.45
N GLY A 113 -11.51 5.10 7.76
CA GLY A 113 -12.40 4.26 6.94
C GLY A 113 -11.78 3.75 5.64
N ASN A 114 -10.73 4.41 5.14
CA ASN A 114 -10.00 4.03 3.93
C ASN A 114 -8.78 3.14 4.20
N VAL A 115 -8.57 2.69 5.44
CA VAL A 115 -7.43 1.87 5.83
C VAL A 115 -7.89 0.52 6.39
N CYS A 116 -7.23 -0.54 5.96
CA CYS A 116 -7.30 -1.87 6.57
C CYS A 116 -5.90 -2.28 7.00
N SER A 117 -5.72 -2.53 8.29
CA SER A 117 -4.45 -3.02 8.85
C SER A 117 -4.58 -4.48 9.26
N LEU A 118 -3.64 -5.31 8.81
CA LEU A 118 -3.52 -6.72 9.20
C LEU A 118 -2.21 -6.90 9.94
N VAL A 119 -2.32 -7.28 11.21
CA VAL A 119 -1.18 -7.65 12.04
C VAL A 119 -0.81 -9.10 11.73
N MET A 120 0.39 -9.30 11.21
CA MET A 120 0.91 -10.62 10.87
C MET A 120 1.38 -11.36 12.14
N PRO A 121 1.22 -12.69 12.23
CA PRO A 121 1.71 -13.47 13.35
C PRO A 121 3.23 -13.28 13.55
N GLN A 122 3.68 -13.41 14.80
CA GLN A 122 5.12 -13.57 15.07
C GLN A 122 5.56 -14.94 14.52
N GLY A 123 6.62 -14.93 13.72
CA GLY A 123 7.27 -16.14 13.20
C GLY A 123 8.29 -16.70 14.17
#